data_AF-A0A834EZ15-F1
#
_entry.id   AF-A0A834EZ15-F1
#
_cell.length_a   1.000
_cell.length_b   1.000
_cell.length_c   1.000
_cell.angle_alpha   90.00
_cell.angle_beta   90.00
_cell.angle_gamma   90.00
#
_symmetry.space_group_name_H-M   'P 1'
#
loop_
_entity.id
_entity.type
_entity.pdbx_description
1 polymer ?
#
loop_
_entity_poly.entity_id
_entity_poly.type
_entity_poly.pdbx_seq_one_letter_code
_entity_poly.pdbx_strand_id
1 'polypeptide(L)'
;MANHPNHHEAAYLSLMRGLKELDLSGPCVPSDLVLIGDHAFPLAMNSQGQVPMAASLYGKGRIVVLGHEDYLTAFPALVENALTWLRGDGSNNFSVGLHRNVKPLAESIAQSGFQTQVVEEFSGNRGFGVYVTDAYSVGADPKALVAFLKAGGGVLIAGQAWSWAADHPRENTLHQFEGNRVAGVAGIYFSGNVGELEKLPVYPQIPSSWMAAILGKDFEDDLEFLLQGVSEFLIPNGLLASEVLIHGQLAFPIGTTGNGRPFLAGAYYGQGRVIVATHEGLLGRQELAPFWKNAVHWLDEGRQGVIGVSLDHALGVLQQSGLTCHKSGFRKDLSVFVCSAYSGDHAQEIQNFVAEGGGLLIGGHAWYWAQTNSGKNPLKHFAGNKILNKMGLSLLGATIPSGKYQAPDPKQAIKDNYHFRHLLTRFASHVTAGENLTKQEEECLKKLGNDCSSYLRMKAHDSCFYTQVVSTLTDILKKSGMPQVSEKCPVKRPKDHLLLNVGTEVYKTLP
;
A
#
# COMPACT_ATOMS: atom_id res chain seq x y z
N MET A 1 28.59 0.28 14.31
CA MET A 1 27.40 0.11 15.15
C MET A 1 26.85 -1.28 14.85
N ALA A 2 26.46 -2.05 15.88
CA ALA A 2 26.05 -3.43 15.71
C ALA A 2 24.79 -3.51 14.83
N ASN A 3 24.86 -4.29 13.74
CA ASN A 3 23.73 -4.65 12.89
C ASN A 3 22.72 -5.43 13.73
N HIS A 4 21.66 -4.77 14.21
CA HIS A 4 20.47 -5.52 14.58
C HIS A 4 19.85 -6.06 13.30
N PRO A 5 19.63 -7.38 13.16
CA PRO A 5 18.94 -7.91 12.00
C PRO A 5 17.57 -7.23 11.91
N ASN A 6 17.20 -6.82 10.69
CA ASN A 6 15.88 -6.31 10.39
C ASN A 6 14.84 -7.29 10.95
N HIS A 7 13.89 -6.81 11.75
CA HIS A 7 12.85 -7.63 12.36
C HIS A 7 12.14 -8.53 11.32
N HIS A 8 11.95 -8.03 10.09
CA HIS A 8 11.36 -8.80 8.99
C HIS A 8 12.25 -9.95 8.53
N GLU A 9 13.57 -9.79 8.49
CA GLU A 9 14.50 -10.88 8.12
C GLU A 9 14.50 -11.99 9.17
N ALA A 10 14.45 -11.63 10.46
CA ALA A 10 14.33 -12.63 11.52
C ALA A 10 13.00 -13.39 11.43
N ALA A 11 11.89 -12.71 11.14
CA ALA A 11 10.59 -13.33 10.93
C ALA A 11 10.59 -14.24 9.69
N TYR A 12 11.15 -13.78 8.57
CA TYR A 12 11.33 -14.55 7.34
C TYR A 12 12.11 -15.84 7.60
N LEU A 13 13.28 -15.75 8.24
CA LEU A 13 14.09 -16.93 8.59
C LEU A 13 13.35 -17.91 9.51
N SER A 14 12.53 -17.40 10.44
CA SER A 14 11.69 -18.25 11.30
C SER A 14 10.61 -18.99 10.51
N LEU A 15 9.95 -18.31 9.57
CA LEU A 15 8.87 -18.87 8.75
C LEU A 15 9.40 -19.87 7.73
N MET A 16 10.55 -19.57 7.13
CA MET A 16 11.16 -20.37 6.06
C MET A 16 12.11 -21.46 6.58
N ARG A 17 12.22 -21.62 7.90
CA ARG A 17 13.18 -22.54 8.54
C ARG A 17 13.01 -23.98 8.05
N GLY A 18 14.10 -24.55 7.54
CA GLY A 18 14.16 -25.96 7.11
C GLY A 18 13.56 -26.22 5.72
N LEU A 19 12.94 -25.22 5.09
CA LEU A 19 12.45 -25.30 3.72
C LEU A 19 13.61 -25.02 2.75
N LYS A 20 13.65 -25.76 1.64
CA LYS A 20 14.64 -25.57 0.56
C LYS A 20 13.97 -25.13 -0.74
N GLU A 21 12.77 -25.63 -0.97
CA GLU A 21 11.98 -25.38 -2.17
C GLU A 21 10.50 -25.40 -1.76
N LEU A 22 9.70 -24.57 -2.45
CA LEU A 22 8.24 -24.61 -2.45
C LEU A 22 7.79 -25.05 -3.84
N ASP A 23 7.24 -26.26 -3.94
CA ASP A 23 6.73 -26.78 -5.21
C ASP A 23 5.30 -26.28 -5.43
N LEU A 24 5.15 -25.19 -6.19
CA LEU A 24 3.84 -24.65 -6.59
C LEU A 24 3.41 -25.17 -7.95
N SER A 25 4.11 -26.16 -8.55
CA SER A 25 3.78 -26.68 -9.89
C SER A 25 2.59 -27.64 -9.92
N GLY A 26 1.93 -27.84 -8.77
CA GLY A 26 0.72 -28.65 -8.63
C GLY A 26 -0.55 -27.97 -9.20
N PRO A 27 -1.72 -28.60 -9.02
CA PRO A 27 -2.99 -28.07 -9.56
C PRO A 27 -3.50 -26.80 -8.85
N CYS A 28 -2.89 -26.43 -7.73
CA CYS A 28 -3.34 -25.37 -6.83
C CYS A 28 -2.74 -24.01 -7.28
N VAL A 29 -3.48 -23.30 -8.13
CA VAL A 29 -3.05 -22.03 -8.72
C VAL A 29 -3.24 -20.87 -7.73
N PRO A 30 -2.18 -20.21 -7.26
CA PRO A 30 -2.32 -19.18 -6.24
C PRO A 30 -2.81 -17.85 -6.84
N SER A 31 -3.37 -16.99 -6.00
CA SER A 31 -3.46 -15.56 -6.31
C SER A 31 -2.13 -14.86 -6.07
N ASP A 32 -1.81 -13.87 -6.91
CA ASP A 32 -0.75 -12.91 -6.61
C ASP A 32 -1.18 -12.00 -5.44
N LEU A 33 -0.34 -11.87 -4.42
CA LEU A 33 -0.60 -11.04 -3.26
C LEU A 33 -0.01 -9.64 -3.44
N VAL A 34 -0.83 -8.61 -3.28
CA VAL A 34 -0.40 -7.20 -3.30
C VAL A 34 0.02 -6.78 -1.89
N LEU A 35 1.25 -6.31 -1.75
CA LEU A 35 1.83 -5.90 -0.46
C LEU A 35 2.01 -4.38 -0.40
N ILE A 36 1.23 -3.71 0.45
CA ILE A 36 1.34 -2.27 0.67
C ILE A 36 1.67 -1.87 2.13
N GLY A 37 1.58 -2.81 3.07
CA GLY A 37 1.86 -2.54 4.48
C GLY A 37 3.36 -2.40 4.75
N ASP A 38 3.76 -1.49 5.63
CA ASP A 38 5.17 -1.33 6.03
C ASP A 38 5.75 -2.61 6.64
N HIS A 39 4.91 -3.41 7.30
CA HIS A 39 5.29 -4.68 7.91
C HIS A 39 5.06 -5.89 7.00
N ALA A 40 4.46 -5.71 5.82
CA ALA A 40 4.19 -6.80 4.90
C ALA A 40 5.47 -7.17 4.13
N PHE A 41 5.81 -8.45 4.11
CA PHE A 41 6.95 -8.97 3.36
C PHE A 41 6.62 -10.32 2.68
N PRO A 42 7.17 -10.58 1.49
CA PRO A 42 6.97 -11.82 0.77
C PRO A 42 7.72 -12.98 1.45
N LEU A 43 7.10 -14.17 1.48
CA LEU A 43 7.77 -15.41 1.87
C LEU A 43 8.34 -16.14 0.66
N ALA A 44 7.72 -15.96 -0.50
CA ALA A 44 8.17 -16.46 -1.79
C ALA A 44 7.86 -15.44 -2.88
N MET A 45 8.59 -15.50 -3.99
CA MET A 45 8.34 -14.68 -5.18
C MET A 45 8.73 -15.49 -6.41
N ASN A 46 7.87 -15.50 -7.43
CA ASN A 46 8.13 -16.23 -8.66
C ASN A 46 8.92 -15.40 -9.68
N SER A 47 9.22 -16.01 -10.85
CA SER A 47 10.01 -15.36 -11.91
C SER A 47 9.36 -14.08 -12.47
N GLN A 48 8.05 -13.93 -12.32
CA GLN A 48 7.28 -12.74 -12.73
C GLN A 48 7.21 -11.65 -11.64
N GLY A 49 7.84 -11.86 -10.49
CA GLY A 49 7.76 -10.93 -9.36
C GLY A 49 6.45 -11.01 -8.57
N GLN A 50 5.61 -12.01 -8.83
CA GLN A 50 4.36 -12.23 -8.10
C GLN A 50 4.65 -12.92 -6.75
N VAL A 51 3.81 -12.63 -5.76
CA VAL A 51 3.97 -13.08 -4.38
C VAL A 51 2.86 -14.07 -4.04
N PRO A 52 3.11 -15.39 -4.02
CA PRO A 52 2.09 -16.39 -3.68
C PRO A 52 1.86 -16.54 -2.17
N MET A 53 2.73 -15.98 -1.32
CA MET A 53 2.62 -16.08 0.14
C MET A 53 3.39 -14.95 0.82
N ALA A 54 2.81 -14.40 1.88
CA ALA A 54 3.34 -13.24 2.58
C ALA A 54 3.03 -13.28 4.08
N ALA A 55 3.74 -12.47 4.85
CA ALA A 55 3.49 -12.27 6.27
C ALA A 55 3.53 -10.79 6.62
N SER A 56 2.83 -10.41 7.70
CA SER A 56 2.79 -9.03 8.18
C SER A 56 2.49 -8.95 9.67
N LEU A 57 2.54 -7.72 10.19
CA LEU A 57 2.13 -7.35 11.54
C LEU A 57 0.96 -6.37 11.49
N TYR A 58 0.06 -6.47 12.47
CA TYR A 58 -0.96 -5.46 12.70
C TYR A 58 -1.25 -5.30 14.19
N GLY A 59 -1.13 -4.08 14.71
CA GLY A 59 -1.16 -3.84 16.15
C GLY A 59 -0.03 -4.61 16.85
N LYS A 60 -0.40 -5.53 17.74
CA LYS A 60 0.53 -6.45 18.41
C LYS A 60 0.56 -7.86 17.80
N GLY A 61 -0.35 -8.16 16.88
CA GLY A 61 -0.48 -9.49 16.30
C GLY A 61 0.28 -9.67 15.01
N ARG A 62 0.19 -10.91 14.51
CA ARG A 62 0.95 -11.42 13.37
C ARG A 62 -0.02 -12.09 12.41
N ILE A 63 0.24 -11.99 11.11
CA ILE A 63 -0.56 -12.65 10.08
C ILE A 63 0.33 -13.31 9.04
N VAL A 64 -0.06 -14.50 8.60
CA VAL A 64 0.49 -15.20 7.42
C VAL A 64 -0.64 -15.43 6.44
N VAL A 65 -0.39 -15.13 5.18
CA VAL A 65 -1.35 -15.18 4.08
C VAL A 65 -0.80 -16.10 2.99
N LEU A 66 -1.57 -17.11 2.61
CA LEU A 66 -1.21 -18.05 1.54
C LEU A 66 -2.19 -17.88 0.38
N GLY A 67 -1.68 -17.69 -0.83
CA GLY A 67 -2.46 -17.42 -2.04
C GLY A 67 -3.32 -18.57 -2.56
N HIS A 68 -3.39 -19.70 -1.84
CA HIS A 68 -4.30 -20.81 -2.10
C HIS A 68 -4.56 -21.61 -0.81
N GLU A 69 -5.79 -22.09 -0.59
CA GLU A 69 -6.17 -22.84 0.61
C GLU A 69 -5.44 -24.19 0.76
N ASP A 70 -5.23 -24.92 -0.34
CA ASP A 70 -4.48 -26.20 -0.34
C ASP A 70 -3.02 -26.07 0.11
N TYR A 71 -2.45 -24.85 0.15
CA TYR A 71 -1.10 -24.65 0.68
C TYR A 71 -1.02 -24.94 2.19
N LEU A 72 -2.16 -24.93 2.88
CA LEU A 72 -2.24 -25.37 4.27
C LEU A 72 -1.93 -26.87 4.45
N THR A 73 -2.17 -27.69 3.43
CA THR A 73 -1.85 -29.14 3.47
C THR A 73 -0.59 -29.47 2.69
N ALA A 74 -0.32 -28.77 1.59
CA ALA A 74 0.84 -29.02 0.73
C ALA A 74 2.18 -28.66 1.41
N PHE A 75 2.19 -27.70 2.34
CA PHE A 75 3.40 -27.22 3.00
C PHE A 75 3.34 -27.36 4.54
N PRO A 76 3.30 -28.59 5.09
CA PRO A 76 3.11 -28.80 6.53
C PRO A 76 4.22 -28.16 7.39
N ALA A 77 5.48 -28.19 6.92
CA ALA A 77 6.59 -27.55 7.61
C ALA A 77 6.46 -26.01 7.63
N LEU A 78 5.95 -25.40 6.56
CA LEU A 78 5.66 -23.96 6.53
C LEU A 78 4.53 -23.63 7.51
N VAL A 79 3.46 -24.44 7.55
CA VAL A 79 2.34 -24.24 8.47
C VAL A 79 2.78 -24.36 9.92
N GLU A 80 3.61 -25.35 10.27
CA GLU A 80 4.15 -25.49 11.62
C GLU A 80 5.00 -24.28 12.04
N ASN A 81 5.88 -23.81 11.15
CA ASN A 81 6.68 -22.60 11.38
C ASN A 81 5.77 -21.36 11.53
N ALA A 82 4.73 -21.24 10.70
CA ALA A 82 3.76 -20.16 10.76
C ALA A 82 3.02 -20.16 12.10
N LEU A 83 2.45 -21.29 12.56
CA LEU A 83 1.77 -21.38 13.85
C LEU A 83 2.69 -21.00 15.01
N THR A 84 3.95 -21.43 14.96
CA THR A 84 4.98 -21.11 15.97
C THR A 84 5.30 -19.63 16.02
N TRP A 85 5.37 -18.97 14.86
CA TRP A 85 5.62 -17.53 14.77
C TRP A 85 4.38 -16.71 15.15
N LEU A 86 3.20 -17.12 14.69
CA LEU A 86 1.92 -16.41 14.84
C LEU A 86 1.47 -16.27 16.30
N ARG A 87 1.73 -17.26 17.15
CA ARG A 87 1.39 -17.20 18.59
C ARG A 87 2.13 -16.11 19.38
N GLY A 88 3.18 -15.53 18.81
CA GLY A 88 4.05 -14.53 19.47
C GLY A 88 5.25 -15.14 20.20
N ASP A 89 6.33 -14.36 20.30
CA ASP A 89 7.59 -14.82 20.91
C ASP A 89 7.40 -15.04 22.41
N GLY A 90 7.86 -16.19 22.91
CA GLY A 90 7.73 -16.56 24.33
C GLY A 90 6.30 -16.86 24.79
N SER A 91 5.33 -16.92 23.86
CA SER A 91 3.96 -17.28 24.19
C SER A 91 3.83 -18.77 24.52
N ASN A 92 3.23 -19.06 25.69
CA ASN A 92 2.85 -20.41 26.09
C ASN A 92 1.42 -20.77 25.65
N ASN A 93 0.78 -19.93 24.83
CA ASN A 93 -0.55 -20.22 24.30
C ASN A 93 -0.43 -21.04 23.01
N PHE A 94 -0.54 -22.37 23.17
CA PHE A 94 -0.55 -23.32 22.06
C PHE A 94 -1.96 -23.58 21.50
N SER A 95 -2.96 -22.81 21.93
CA SER A 95 -4.35 -23.00 21.48
C SER A 95 -4.54 -22.44 20.07
N VAL A 96 -5.06 -23.29 19.18
CA VAL A 96 -5.32 -22.99 17.77
C VAL A 96 -6.80 -23.20 17.47
N GLY A 97 -7.51 -22.13 17.16
CA GLY A 97 -8.86 -22.19 16.63
C GLY A 97 -8.82 -22.47 15.12
N LEU A 98 -9.56 -23.47 14.65
CA LEU A 98 -9.67 -23.82 13.24
C LEU A 98 -11.10 -23.55 12.75
N HIS A 99 -11.23 -22.79 11.67
CA HIS A 99 -12.52 -22.72 10.97
C HIS A 99 -12.93 -24.12 10.47
N ARG A 100 -14.23 -24.42 10.46
CA ARG A 100 -14.75 -25.75 10.07
C ARG A 100 -14.30 -26.23 8.70
N ASN A 101 -14.11 -25.30 7.75
CA ASN A 101 -13.67 -25.63 6.39
C ASN A 101 -12.22 -26.09 6.31
N VAL A 102 -11.38 -25.70 7.29
CA VAL A 102 -9.99 -26.15 7.41
C VAL A 102 -9.81 -27.24 8.46
N LYS A 103 -10.92 -27.89 8.86
CA LYS A 103 -10.94 -29.04 9.79
C LYS A 103 -9.94 -30.16 9.45
N PRO A 104 -9.68 -30.52 8.17
CA PRO A 104 -8.71 -31.56 7.85
C PRO A 104 -7.30 -31.32 8.42
N LEU A 105 -6.94 -30.08 8.77
CA LEU A 105 -5.65 -29.75 9.38
C LEU A 105 -5.55 -30.11 10.87
N ALA A 106 -6.67 -30.39 11.54
CA ALA A 106 -6.72 -30.51 13.00
C ALA A 106 -5.77 -31.58 13.55
N GLU A 107 -5.69 -32.74 12.89
CA GLU A 107 -4.82 -33.84 13.31
C GLU A 107 -3.34 -33.51 13.06
N SER A 108 -3.00 -32.98 11.89
CA SER A 108 -1.63 -32.60 11.54
C SER A 108 -1.08 -31.52 12.48
N ILE A 109 -1.90 -30.50 12.80
CA ILE A 109 -1.50 -29.42 13.72
C ILE A 109 -1.35 -29.96 15.16
N ALA A 110 -2.22 -30.88 15.59
CA ALA A 110 -2.13 -31.49 16.91
C ALA A 110 -0.86 -32.35 17.06
N GLN A 111 -0.43 -33.04 16.00
CA GLN A 111 0.81 -33.81 15.98
C GLN A 111 2.06 -32.93 16.16
N SER A 112 2.01 -31.67 15.72
CA SER A 112 3.06 -30.65 15.97
C SER A 112 2.98 -30.03 17.38
N GLY A 113 2.16 -30.56 18.29
CA GLY A 113 2.09 -30.16 19.70
C GLY A 113 1.16 -28.99 20.01
N PHE A 114 0.33 -28.56 19.07
CA PHE A 114 -0.68 -27.52 19.28
C PHE A 114 -2.02 -28.11 19.77
N GLN A 115 -2.80 -27.29 20.48
CA GLN A 115 -4.13 -27.67 20.97
C GLN A 115 -5.19 -27.14 20.02
N THR A 116 -5.75 -28.02 19.18
CA THR A 116 -6.70 -27.61 18.14
C THR A 116 -8.14 -27.63 18.64
N GLN A 117 -8.91 -26.61 18.29
CA GLN A 117 -10.35 -26.57 18.46
C GLN A 117 -11.01 -26.13 17.15
N VAL A 118 -11.84 -27.01 16.58
CA VAL A 118 -12.65 -26.66 15.40
C VAL A 118 -13.86 -25.84 15.85
N VAL A 119 -14.10 -24.73 15.17
CA VAL A 119 -15.22 -23.82 15.42
C VAL A 119 -15.96 -23.50 14.12
N GLU A 120 -17.24 -23.21 14.24
CA GLU A 120 -18.05 -22.76 13.10
C GLU A 120 -17.60 -21.40 12.60
N GLU A 121 -17.37 -20.45 13.50
CA GLU A 121 -16.93 -19.08 13.18
C GLU A 121 -16.03 -18.55 14.29
N PHE A 122 -15.23 -17.53 13.97
CA PHE A 122 -14.40 -16.86 14.97
C PHE A 122 -15.27 -16.14 16.02
N SER A 123 -14.94 -16.32 17.30
CA SER A 123 -15.54 -15.58 18.40
C SER A 123 -14.45 -15.14 19.38
N GLY A 124 -14.42 -13.85 19.71
CA GLY A 124 -13.32 -13.22 20.46
C GLY A 124 -13.08 -13.76 21.88
N ASN A 125 -13.99 -14.57 22.42
CA ASN A 125 -14.00 -14.98 23.83
C ASN A 125 -13.33 -16.35 24.08
N ARG A 126 -12.73 -16.98 23.06
CA ARG A 126 -12.25 -18.37 23.17
C ARG A 126 -10.79 -18.55 23.62
N GLY A 127 -10.05 -17.46 23.81
CA GLY A 127 -8.68 -17.52 24.34
C GLY A 127 -7.63 -18.14 23.40
N PHE A 128 -7.94 -18.28 22.11
CA PHE A 128 -7.01 -18.80 21.11
C PHE A 128 -5.73 -17.95 21.03
N GLY A 129 -4.59 -18.60 20.81
CA GLY A 129 -3.35 -17.90 20.46
C GLY A 129 -3.27 -17.64 18.96
N VAL A 130 -3.74 -18.60 18.16
CA VAL A 130 -3.78 -18.52 16.69
C VAL A 130 -5.16 -18.94 16.18
N TYR A 131 -5.63 -18.28 15.12
CA TYR A 131 -6.81 -18.68 14.36
C TYR A 131 -6.42 -19.00 12.91
N VAL A 132 -6.86 -20.16 12.41
CA VAL A 132 -6.62 -20.60 11.02
C VAL A 132 -7.95 -20.67 10.29
N THR A 133 -8.01 -20.08 9.11
CA THR A 133 -9.22 -20.05 8.27
C THR A 133 -8.87 -20.02 6.78
N ASP A 134 -9.82 -20.44 5.95
CA ASP A 134 -9.79 -20.07 4.55
C ASP A 134 -10.17 -18.59 4.35
N ALA A 135 -9.84 -18.04 3.19
CA ALA A 135 -10.09 -16.65 2.83
C ALA A 135 -11.55 -16.35 2.45
N TYR A 136 -12.42 -17.35 2.40
CA TYR A 136 -13.83 -17.22 2.02
C TYR A 136 -14.77 -17.22 3.24
N SER A 137 -14.22 -17.38 4.45
CA SER A 137 -14.99 -17.64 5.66
C SER A 137 -14.54 -16.77 6.84
N VAL A 138 -14.08 -15.55 6.57
CA VAL A 138 -13.76 -14.59 7.64
C VAL A 138 -15.00 -13.91 8.21
N GLY A 139 -16.15 -14.10 7.58
CA GLY A 139 -17.46 -13.67 8.05
C GLY A 139 -17.85 -12.26 7.58
N ALA A 140 -19.15 -11.97 7.67
CA ALA A 140 -19.70 -10.69 7.24
C ALA A 140 -19.21 -9.50 8.08
N ASP A 141 -18.95 -9.71 9.38
CA ASP A 141 -18.33 -8.72 10.29
C ASP A 141 -17.00 -9.23 10.86
N PRO A 142 -15.87 -8.92 10.21
CA PRO A 142 -14.55 -9.38 10.64
C PRO A 142 -13.98 -8.58 11.81
N LYS A 143 -14.71 -7.61 12.39
CA LYS A 143 -14.20 -6.73 13.47
C LYS A 143 -13.66 -7.50 14.66
N ALA A 144 -14.30 -8.61 15.03
CA ALA A 144 -13.82 -9.44 16.15
C ALA A 144 -12.45 -10.05 15.83
N LEU A 145 -12.26 -10.55 14.60
CA LEU A 145 -11.01 -11.14 14.15
C LEU A 145 -9.91 -10.08 13.96
N VAL A 146 -10.26 -8.90 13.44
CA VAL A 146 -9.34 -7.75 13.36
C VAL A 146 -8.93 -7.26 14.75
N ALA A 147 -9.87 -7.19 15.71
CA ALA A 147 -9.57 -6.82 17.08
C ALA A 147 -8.68 -7.85 17.78
N PHE A 148 -8.91 -9.15 17.53
CA PHE A 148 -8.06 -10.23 17.99
C PHE A 148 -6.63 -10.10 17.45
N LEU A 149 -6.47 -9.93 16.14
CA LEU A 149 -5.19 -9.68 15.50
C LEU A 149 -4.51 -8.45 16.12
N LYS A 150 -5.19 -7.32 16.19
CA LYS A 150 -4.66 -6.07 16.75
C LYS A 150 -4.21 -6.22 18.21
N ALA A 151 -4.90 -7.04 19.00
CA ALA A 151 -4.60 -7.28 20.41
C ALA A 151 -3.38 -8.19 20.65
N GLY A 152 -2.89 -8.91 19.63
CA GLY A 152 -1.76 -9.84 19.76
C GLY A 152 -2.03 -11.24 19.23
N GLY A 153 -3.24 -11.52 18.74
CA GLY A 153 -3.59 -12.80 18.15
C GLY A 153 -2.85 -13.07 16.84
N GLY A 154 -2.61 -14.35 16.56
CA GLY A 154 -2.06 -14.81 15.29
C GLY A 154 -3.15 -15.23 14.32
N VAL A 155 -3.05 -14.84 13.04
CA VAL A 155 -3.98 -15.29 11.99
C VAL A 155 -3.21 -15.99 10.87
N LEU A 156 -3.62 -17.21 10.52
CA LEU A 156 -3.21 -17.90 9.30
C LEU A 156 -4.42 -17.96 8.35
N ILE A 157 -4.34 -17.29 7.22
CA ILE A 157 -5.42 -17.22 6.24
C ILE A 157 -4.92 -17.70 4.88
N ALA A 158 -5.72 -18.52 4.21
CA ALA A 158 -5.34 -19.08 2.92
C ALA A 158 -6.52 -19.11 1.95
N GLY A 159 -6.29 -18.75 0.69
CA GLY A 159 -7.31 -18.83 -0.34
C GLY A 159 -6.89 -18.10 -1.60
N GLN A 160 -7.71 -18.17 -2.64
CA GLN A 160 -7.46 -17.51 -3.90
C GLN A 160 -8.62 -16.61 -4.30
N ALA A 161 -8.31 -15.36 -4.67
CA ALA A 161 -9.29 -14.38 -5.10
C ALA A 161 -9.45 -14.33 -6.62
N TRP A 162 -8.53 -14.88 -7.41
CA TRP A 162 -8.62 -14.87 -8.87
C TRP A 162 -9.86 -15.62 -9.40
N SER A 163 -10.22 -16.75 -8.80
CA SER A 163 -11.43 -17.49 -9.19
C SER A 163 -12.68 -16.75 -8.76
N TRP A 164 -12.66 -16.12 -7.58
CA TRP A 164 -13.75 -15.26 -7.14
C TRP A 164 -13.92 -14.07 -8.10
N ALA A 165 -12.83 -13.44 -8.52
CA ALA A 165 -12.86 -12.31 -9.45
C ALA A 165 -13.40 -12.71 -10.83
N ALA A 166 -13.13 -13.95 -11.28
CA ALA A 166 -13.69 -14.49 -12.52
C ALA A 166 -15.23 -14.57 -12.47
N ASP A 167 -15.80 -14.90 -11.31
CA ASP A 167 -17.26 -14.92 -11.09
C ASP A 167 -17.85 -13.51 -10.83
N HIS A 168 -17.01 -12.54 -10.44
CA HIS A 168 -17.41 -11.17 -10.07
C HIS A 168 -16.60 -10.10 -10.85
N PRO A 169 -16.63 -10.07 -12.19
CA PRO A 169 -15.70 -9.28 -13.01
C PRO A 169 -15.90 -7.74 -12.93
N ARG A 170 -16.97 -7.27 -12.28
CA ARG A 170 -17.26 -5.84 -12.07
C ARG A 170 -17.05 -5.41 -10.62
N GLU A 171 -16.63 -6.33 -9.77
CA GLU A 171 -16.43 -6.09 -8.36
C GLU A 171 -14.95 -5.85 -8.05
N ASN A 172 -14.68 -4.89 -7.17
CA ASN A 172 -13.34 -4.58 -6.74
C ASN A 172 -12.83 -5.68 -5.80
N THR A 173 -12.08 -6.64 -6.34
CA THR A 173 -11.53 -7.78 -5.60
C THR A 173 -10.77 -7.38 -4.34
N LEU A 174 -9.96 -6.31 -4.40
CA LEU A 174 -9.17 -5.85 -3.25
C LEU A 174 -10.04 -5.41 -2.07
N HIS A 175 -11.27 -4.99 -2.35
CA HIS A 175 -12.19 -4.50 -1.35
C HIS A 175 -13.30 -5.50 -0.98
N GLN A 176 -13.83 -6.25 -1.96
CA GLN A 176 -15.03 -7.07 -1.79
C GLN A 176 -14.74 -8.55 -1.47
N PHE A 177 -13.56 -9.07 -1.85
CA PHE A 177 -13.18 -10.43 -1.48
C PHE A 177 -13.02 -10.57 0.04
N GLU A 178 -13.69 -11.55 0.64
CA GLU A 178 -13.82 -11.62 2.11
C GLU A 178 -12.47 -11.63 2.83
N GLY A 179 -11.51 -12.44 2.38
CA GLY A 179 -10.21 -12.57 3.04
C GLY A 179 -9.43 -11.26 3.10
N ASN A 180 -9.68 -10.34 2.16
CA ASN A 180 -9.09 -9.01 2.18
C ASN A 180 -9.59 -8.18 3.36
N ARG A 181 -10.78 -8.45 3.91
CA ARG A 181 -11.31 -7.73 5.07
C ARG A 181 -10.49 -7.91 6.35
N VAL A 182 -9.68 -8.97 6.42
CA VAL A 182 -8.74 -9.22 7.52
C VAL A 182 -7.30 -9.05 7.05
N ALA A 183 -6.90 -9.66 5.94
CA ALA A 183 -5.53 -9.56 5.45
C ALA A 183 -5.15 -8.12 5.07
N GLY A 184 -6.11 -7.39 4.48
CA GLY A 184 -5.92 -6.02 4.03
C GLY A 184 -5.56 -5.08 5.16
N VAL A 185 -6.11 -5.24 6.38
CA VAL A 185 -5.76 -4.37 7.52
C VAL A 185 -4.28 -4.41 7.86
N ALA A 186 -3.62 -5.54 7.56
CA ALA A 186 -2.19 -5.75 7.72
C ALA A 186 -1.39 -5.45 6.44
N GLY A 187 -2.04 -4.91 5.41
CA GLY A 187 -1.43 -4.48 4.15
C GLY A 187 -1.09 -5.61 3.18
N ILE A 188 -1.77 -6.75 3.28
CA ILE A 188 -1.67 -7.87 2.33
C ILE A 188 -3.03 -8.07 1.67
N TYR A 189 -3.08 -8.12 0.34
CA TYR A 189 -4.32 -8.34 -0.39
C TYR A 189 -4.20 -9.51 -1.35
N PHE A 190 -5.21 -10.37 -1.38
CA PHE A 190 -5.46 -11.29 -2.47
C PHE A 190 -5.95 -10.48 -3.69
N SER A 191 -5.20 -10.51 -4.79
CA SER A 191 -5.62 -9.89 -6.05
C SER A 191 -6.39 -10.86 -6.93
N GLY A 192 -7.07 -10.32 -7.94
CA GLY A 192 -7.68 -11.11 -9.01
C GLY A 192 -6.69 -11.73 -9.99
N ASN A 193 -5.37 -11.50 -9.82
CA ASN A 193 -4.36 -11.98 -10.74
C ASN A 193 -3.98 -13.43 -10.45
N VAL A 194 -3.94 -14.23 -11.50
CA VAL A 194 -3.49 -15.62 -11.47
C VAL A 194 -1.96 -15.67 -11.30
N GLY A 195 -1.49 -16.42 -10.31
CA GLY A 195 -0.06 -16.63 -10.08
C GLY A 195 0.52 -17.72 -10.98
N GLU A 196 1.74 -17.50 -11.47
CA GLU A 196 2.47 -18.52 -12.24
C GLU A 196 2.86 -19.72 -11.36
N LEU A 197 2.70 -20.91 -11.92
CA LEU A 197 3.02 -22.19 -11.29
C LEU A 197 4.50 -22.51 -11.48
N GLU A 198 5.28 -22.43 -10.40
CA GLU A 198 6.73 -22.61 -10.45
C GLU A 198 7.26 -23.34 -9.21
N LYS A 199 8.42 -23.98 -9.35
CA LYS A 199 9.20 -24.45 -8.20
C LYS A 199 10.07 -23.31 -7.70
N LEU A 200 9.78 -22.85 -6.50
CA LEU A 200 10.44 -21.67 -5.94
C LEU A 200 11.52 -22.09 -4.94
N PRO A 201 12.80 -21.78 -5.20
CA PRO A 201 13.84 -21.98 -4.19
C PRO A 201 13.61 -21.03 -3.00
N VAL A 202 13.91 -21.53 -1.80
CA VAL A 202 13.89 -20.72 -0.59
C VAL A 202 15.25 -20.04 -0.42
N TYR A 203 15.26 -18.71 -0.50
CA TYR A 203 16.46 -17.89 -0.35
C TYR A 203 16.75 -17.59 1.13
N PRO A 204 18.01 -17.24 1.50
CA PRO A 204 18.34 -16.87 2.88
C PRO A 204 17.92 -15.43 3.26
N GLN A 205 17.38 -14.66 2.31
CA GLN A 205 16.86 -13.31 2.52
C GLN A 205 15.46 -13.19 1.93
N ILE A 206 14.71 -12.19 2.39
CA ILE A 206 13.40 -11.85 1.82
C ILE A 206 13.55 -11.64 0.29
N PRO A 207 12.75 -12.33 -0.54
CA PRO A 207 12.85 -12.21 -1.99
C PRO A 207 12.43 -10.81 -2.47
N SER A 208 13.11 -10.32 -3.52
CA SER A 208 12.85 -9.02 -4.12
C SER A 208 13.03 -9.06 -5.63
N SER A 209 12.16 -8.37 -6.36
CA SER A 209 12.27 -8.20 -7.81
C SER A 209 11.79 -6.81 -8.21
N TRP A 210 12.41 -6.24 -9.24
CA TRP A 210 11.92 -5.00 -9.86
C TRP A 210 10.53 -5.19 -10.50
N MET A 211 10.16 -6.43 -10.83
CA MET A 211 8.84 -6.78 -11.37
C MET A 211 7.73 -6.69 -10.31
N ALA A 212 8.06 -6.76 -9.01
CA ALA A 212 7.11 -6.54 -7.93
C ALA A 212 6.70 -5.05 -7.76
N ALA A 213 7.29 -4.14 -8.55
CA ALA A 213 6.95 -2.72 -8.54
C ALA A 213 5.68 -2.38 -9.34
N ILE A 214 4.97 -3.36 -9.91
CA ILE A 214 3.73 -3.17 -10.67
C ILE A 214 2.60 -2.62 -9.78
N LEU A 215 1.64 -1.93 -10.41
CA LEU A 215 0.43 -1.42 -9.77
C LEU A 215 -0.46 -2.57 -9.29
N GLY A 216 -1.09 -2.40 -8.13
CA GLY A 216 -1.96 -3.44 -7.58
C GLY A 216 -3.36 -3.50 -8.20
N LYS A 217 -3.75 -2.49 -9.02
CA LYS A 217 -5.08 -2.32 -9.62
C LYS A 217 -5.03 -1.30 -10.78
N ASP A 218 -5.93 -1.40 -11.77
CA ASP A 218 -6.30 -0.27 -12.63
C ASP A 218 -7.38 0.58 -11.93
N PHE A 219 -7.12 1.86 -11.71
CA PHE A 219 -8.02 2.75 -10.95
C PHE A 219 -9.10 3.37 -11.84
N GLU A 220 -9.52 2.69 -12.91
CA GLU A 220 -10.45 3.22 -13.91
C GLU A 220 -11.81 3.53 -13.27
N ASP A 221 -12.44 2.53 -12.64
CA ASP A 221 -13.74 2.69 -11.96
C ASP A 221 -13.69 3.75 -10.85
N ASP A 222 -12.55 3.85 -10.15
CA ASP A 222 -12.34 4.86 -9.11
C ASP A 222 -12.37 6.27 -9.68
N LEU A 223 -11.67 6.47 -10.79
CA LEU A 223 -11.62 7.75 -11.48
C LEU A 223 -12.95 8.08 -12.16
N GLU A 224 -13.63 7.11 -12.76
CA GLU A 224 -14.99 7.31 -13.30
C GLU A 224 -15.96 7.79 -12.21
N PHE A 225 -15.91 7.18 -11.02
CA PHE A 225 -16.72 7.60 -9.88
C PHE A 225 -16.34 8.99 -9.38
N LEU A 226 -15.05 9.23 -9.15
CA LEU A 226 -14.56 10.49 -8.57
C LEU A 226 -14.76 11.68 -9.51
N LEU A 227 -14.62 11.47 -10.82
CA LEU A 227 -14.66 12.52 -11.84
C LEU A 227 -16.05 12.71 -12.45
N GLN A 228 -17.09 12.02 -11.95
CA GLN A 228 -18.44 12.18 -12.47
C GLN A 228 -18.90 13.64 -12.42
N GLY A 229 -19.12 14.24 -13.59
CA GLY A 229 -19.50 15.65 -13.72
C GLY A 229 -18.37 16.66 -13.50
N VAL A 230 -17.11 16.21 -13.46
CA VAL A 230 -15.91 17.04 -13.25
C VAL A 230 -15.02 16.97 -14.49
N SER A 231 -14.97 18.06 -15.26
CA SER A 231 -14.11 18.16 -16.45
C SER A 231 -12.81 18.91 -16.18
N GLU A 232 -12.78 19.78 -15.17
CA GLU A 232 -11.60 20.58 -14.83
C GLU A 232 -11.48 20.80 -13.32
N PHE A 233 -10.24 20.94 -12.86
CA PHE A 233 -9.88 21.35 -11.52
C PHE A 233 -9.33 22.78 -11.56
N LEU A 234 -9.87 23.64 -10.68
CA LEU A 234 -9.39 25.00 -10.49
C LEU A 234 -8.52 25.09 -9.24
N ILE A 235 -7.27 25.52 -9.40
CA ILE A 235 -6.45 26.07 -8.32
C ILE A 235 -6.55 27.60 -8.42
N PRO A 236 -7.27 28.28 -7.52
CA PRO A 236 -7.54 29.72 -7.65
C PRO A 236 -6.28 30.58 -7.63
N ASN A 237 -6.38 31.76 -8.26
CA ASN A 237 -5.28 32.74 -8.25
C ASN A 237 -4.87 33.10 -6.82
N GLY A 238 -3.55 33.18 -6.59
CA GLY A 238 -2.99 33.46 -5.26
C GLY A 238 -2.87 32.23 -4.35
N LEU A 239 -3.38 31.06 -4.76
CA LEU A 239 -3.10 29.78 -4.11
C LEU A 239 -1.94 29.07 -4.80
N LEU A 240 -1.05 28.50 -3.98
CA LEU A 240 0.07 27.69 -4.44
C LEU A 240 -0.04 26.32 -3.80
N ALA A 241 -0.25 25.28 -4.60
CA ALA A 241 -0.42 23.94 -4.08
C ALA A 241 0.94 23.23 -3.97
N SER A 242 1.02 22.18 -3.14
CA SER A 242 2.15 21.25 -3.19
C SER A 242 1.98 20.23 -4.32
N GLU A 243 3.06 19.54 -4.67
CA GLU A 243 3.01 18.31 -5.46
C GLU A 243 2.88 17.08 -4.54
N VAL A 244 2.24 16.01 -5.01
CA VAL A 244 2.20 14.70 -4.33
C VAL A 244 3.21 13.74 -4.96
N LEU A 245 4.02 13.07 -4.16
CA LEU A 245 4.68 11.84 -4.56
C LEU A 245 3.73 10.67 -4.32
N ILE A 246 3.28 10.04 -5.41
CA ILE A 246 2.40 8.87 -5.38
C ILE A 246 3.28 7.64 -5.48
N HIS A 247 3.63 7.04 -4.34
CA HIS A 247 4.61 5.95 -4.28
C HIS A 247 4.04 4.59 -3.88
N GLY A 248 2.77 4.50 -3.46
CA GLY A 248 2.06 3.26 -3.14
C GLY A 248 1.67 2.43 -4.37
N GLN A 249 1.53 1.10 -4.25
CA GLN A 249 0.97 0.25 -5.32
C GLN A 249 -0.54 0.44 -5.48
N LEU A 250 -1.23 0.84 -4.41
CA LEU A 250 -2.67 1.10 -4.37
C LEU A 250 -3.00 2.60 -4.31
N ALA A 251 -2.08 3.45 -4.79
CA ALA A 251 -2.22 4.90 -4.84
C ALA A 251 -2.25 5.38 -6.29
N PHE A 252 -2.96 6.47 -6.57
CA PHE A 252 -3.20 6.94 -7.94
C PHE A 252 -3.43 8.45 -8.04
N PRO A 253 -3.05 9.08 -9.16
CA PRO A 253 -3.33 10.50 -9.41
C PRO A 253 -4.81 10.70 -9.74
N ILE A 254 -5.41 11.74 -9.17
CA ILE A 254 -6.78 12.18 -9.50
C ILE A 254 -6.72 13.46 -10.34
N GLY A 255 -5.85 14.40 -9.96
CA GLY A 255 -5.67 15.68 -10.65
C GLY A 255 -4.20 15.99 -10.88
N THR A 256 -3.83 16.24 -12.13
CA THR A 256 -2.46 16.50 -12.58
C THR A 256 -2.37 17.79 -13.39
N THR A 257 -1.19 18.42 -13.37
CA THR A 257 -0.86 19.46 -14.33
C THR A 257 -0.66 18.87 -15.72
N GLY A 258 -0.68 19.69 -16.78
CA GLY A 258 -0.42 19.23 -18.15
C GLY A 258 0.96 18.60 -18.40
N ASN A 259 1.90 18.71 -17.43
CA ASN A 259 3.18 18.00 -17.43
C ASN A 259 3.25 16.86 -16.40
N GLY A 260 2.10 16.33 -15.96
CA GLY A 260 2.01 15.13 -15.14
C GLY A 260 2.40 15.30 -13.67
N ARG A 261 2.30 16.51 -13.10
CA ARG A 261 2.59 16.74 -11.67
C ARG A 261 1.28 16.67 -10.88
N PRO A 262 1.08 15.68 -10.00
CA PRO A 262 -0.17 15.52 -9.27
C PRO A 262 -0.32 16.53 -8.14
N PHE A 263 -1.49 17.17 -8.04
CA PHE A 263 -1.92 18.03 -6.92
C PHE A 263 -3.13 17.46 -6.16
N LEU A 264 -3.65 16.33 -6.61
CA LEU A 264 -4.76 15.62 -6.01
C LEU A 264 -4.55 14.12 -6.26
N ALA A 265 -4.60 13.31 -5.23
CA ALA A 265 -4.32 11.88 -5.32
C ALA A 265 -5.19 11.08 -4.34
N GLY A 266 -5.47 9.84 -4.72
CA GLY A 266 -6.19 8.86 -3.93
C GLY A 266 -5.33 7.65 -3.60
N ALA A 267 -5.70 6.91 -2.57
CA ALA A 267 -5.16 5.57 -2.32
C ALA A 267 -6.12 4.69 -1.53
N TYR A 268 -5.93 3.38 -1.65
CA TYR A 268 -6.49 2.39 -0.74
C TYR A 268 -5.47 2.07 0.36
N TYR A 269 -5.95 1.94 1.60
CA TYR A 269 -5.12 1.55 2.73
C TYR A 269 -5.94 0.74 3.75
N GLY A 270 -5.57 -0.52 3.94
CA GLY A 270 -6.42 -1.50 4.60
C GLY A 270 -7.78 -1.62 3.94
N GLN A 271 -8.84 -1.54 4.73
CA GLN A 271 -10.22 -1.53 4.23
C GLN A 271 -10.71 -0.14 3.85
N GLY A 272 -9.96 0.90 4.18
CA GLY A 272 -10.34 2.28 3.95
C GLY A 272 -9.70 2.89 2.72
N ARG A 273 -9.98 4.18 2.58
CA ARG A 273 -9.66 4.99 1.41
C ARG A 273 -9.16 6.35 1.86
N VAL A 274 -8.22 6.93 1.12
CA VAL A 274 -7.66 8.26 1.41
C VAL A 274 -7.67 9.12 0.15
N ILE A 275 -8.00 10.39 0.31
CA ILE A 275 -7.78 11.45 -0.69
C ILE A 275 -6.91 12.53 -0.04
N VAL A 276 -5.85 12.93 -0.74
CA VAL A 276 -5.01 14.07 -0.37
C VAL A 276 -5.21 15.22 -1.35
N ALA A 277 -5.56 16.38 -0.82
CA ALA A 277 -5.58 17.65 -1.55
C ALA A 277 -4.37 18.48 -1.14
N THR A 278 -3.56 18.92 -2.11
CA THR A 278 -2.28 19.57 -1.79
C THR A 278 -2.37 21.03 -1.40
N HIS A 279 -3.58 21.48 -1.04
CA HIS A 279 -3.85 22.74 -0.34
C HIS A 279 -5.24 22.65 0.33
N GLU A 280 -5.31 22.88 1.63
CA GLU A 280 -6.51 22.82 2.47
C GLU A 280 -7.60 23.81 2.04
N GLY A 281 -7.20 24.99 1.56
CA GLY A 281 -8.11 25.99 0.98
C GLY A 281 -8.91 25.53 -0.26
N LEU A 282 -8.56 24.40 -0.90
CA LEU A 282 -9.34 23.83 -2.01
C LEU A 282 -10.65 23.19 -1.53
N LEU A 283 -10.68 22.66 -0.30
CA LEU A 283 -11.83 21.94 0.24
C LEU A 283 -13.06 22.85 0.48
N GLY A 284 -12.86 24.16 0.56
CA GLY A 284 -13.94 25.15 0.74
C GLY A 284 -14.38 25.84 -0.55
N ARG A 285 -13.90 25.41 -1.72
CA ARG A 285 -14.23 26.04 -3.01
C ARG A 285 -15.51 25.47 -3.60
N GLN A 286 -16.44 26.35 -3.93
CA GLN A 286 -17.74 25.98 -4.53
C GLN A 286 -17.57 25.41 -5.94
N GLU A 287 -16.57 25.90 -6.67
CA GLU A 287 -16.21 25.41 -8.00
C GLU A 287 -15.75 23.94 -7.98
N LEU A 288 -15.26 23.46 -6.83
CA LEU A 288 -14.85 22.08 -6.63
C LEU A 288 -15.91 21.24 -5.88
N ALA A 289 -17.07 21.82 -5.55
CA ALA A 289 -18.13 21.12 -4.81
C ALA A 289 -18.61 19.82 -5.47
N PRO A 290 -18.78 19.72 -6.81
CA PRO A 290 -19.12 18.46 -7.45
C PRO A 290 -18.10 17.35 -7.18
N PHE A 291 -16.80 17.68 -7.29
CA PHE A 291 -15.74 16.73 -6.97
C PHE A 291 -15.76 16.35 -5.49
N TRP A 292 -15.87 17.31 -4.57
CA TRP A 292 -15.85 17.02 -3.15
C TRP A 292 -17.03 16.16 -2.69
N LYS A 293 -18.20 16.32 -3.34
CA LYS A 293 -19.34 15.42 -3.15
C LYS A 293 -18.98 13.99 -3.55
N ASN A 294 -18.42 13.79 -4.75
CA ASN A 294 -18.00 12.45 -5.20
C ASN A 294 -16.93 11.87 -4.26
N ALA A 295 -15.94 12.70 -3.88
CA ALA A 295 -14.86 12.30 -2.99
C ALA A 295 -15.38 11.78 -1.63
N VAL A 296 -16.32 12.48 -0.97
CA VAL A 296 -16.84 11.99 0.32
C VAL A 296 -17.70 10.75 0.19
N HIS A 297 -18.45 10.58 -0.90
CA HIS A 297 -19.19 9.34 -1.16
C HIS A 297 -18.24 8.17 -1.46
N TRP A 298 -17.16 8.42 -2.19
CA TRP A 298 -16.13 7.42 -2.46
C TRP A 298 -15.40 7.01 -1.18
N LEU A 299 -15.15 7.95 -0.27
CA LEU A 299 -14.53 7.71 1.03
C LEU A 299 -15.48 7.01 2.02
N ASP A 300 -16.76 7.38 2.05
CA ASP A 300 -17.80 6.81 2.93
C ASP A 300 -18.26 5.42 2.49
N GLU A 301 -18.15 5.11 1.19
CA GLU A 301 -18.47 3.79 0.63
C GLU A 301 -19.89 3.32 0.94
N GLY A 302 -20.83 4.26 1.02
CA GLY A 302 -22.23 3.95 1.30
C GLY A 302 -22.51 3.53 2.74
N ARG A 303 -21.55 3.68 3.67
CA ARG A 303 -21.81 3.49 5.11
C ARG A 303 -22.85 4.46 5.66
N GLN A 304 -23.05 5.61 5.00
CA GLN A 304 -23.97 6.67 5.41
C GLN A 304 -23.71 7.13 6.85
N GLY A 305 -22.44 7.07 7.28
CA GLY A 305 -22.06 7.42 8.64
C GLY A 305 -21.75 8.91 8.78
N VAL A 306 -21.27 9.30 9.96
CA VAL A 306 -20.94 10.70 10.25
C VAL A 306 -19.60 11.10 9.62
N ILE A 307 -19.60 12.20 8.89
CA ILE A 307 -18.39 12.88 8.41
C ILE A 307 -17.95 13.90 9.44
N GLY A 308 -16.79 13.68 10.05
CA GLY A 308 -16.17 14.61 11.00
C GLY A 308 -15.26 15.59 10.28
N VAL A 309 -15.60 16.88 10.31
CA VAL A 309 -14.88 17.94 9.61
C VAL A 309 -14.15 18.83 10.62
N SER A 310 -12.83 18.87 10.56
CA SER A 310 -12.02 19.76 11.42
C SER A 310 -11.68 21.10 10.76
N LEU A 311 -11.99 21.25 9.47
CA LEU A 311 -11.75 22.46 8.68
C LEU A 311 -13.06 23.23 8.44
N ASP A 312 -13.25 24.34 9.16
CA ASP A 312 -14.51 25.10 9.13
C ASP A 312 -14.93 25.55 7.72
N HIS A 313 -13.97 25.97 6.89
CA HIS A 313 -14.24 26.43 5.53
C HIS A 313 -14.66 25.30 4.58
N ALA A 314 -14.37 24.03 4.91
CA ALA A 314 -14.78 22.88 4.11
C ALA A 314 -16.22 22.44 4.40
N LEU A 315 -16.72 22.69 5.62
CA LEU A 315 -17.99 22.14 6.11
C LEU A 315 -19.17 22.47 5.20
N GLY A 316 -19.30 23.74 4.79
CA GLY A 316 -20.42 24.20 3.96
C GLY A 316 -20.44 23.59 2.55
N VAL A 317 -19.28 23.25 1.99
CA VAL A 317 -19.19 22.53 0.71
C VAL A 317 -19.56 21.06 0.89
N LEU A 318 -19.00 20.42 1.92
CA LEU A 318 -19.23 18.99 2.16
C LEU A 318 -20.66 18.66 2.58
N GLN A 319 -21.38 19.58 3.23
CA GLN A 319 -22.80 19.43 3.55
C GLN A 319 -23.69 19.30 2.30
N GLN A 320 -23.25 19.77 1.14
CA GLN A 320 -23.98 19.63 -0.13
C GLN A 320 -23.98 18.18 -0.66
N SER A 321 -23.18 17.29 -0.08
CA SER A 321 -23.15 15.87 -0.45
C SER A 321 -24.42 15.13 -0.09
N GLY A 322 -25.21 15.65 0.86
CA GLY A 322 -26.34 14.95 1.47
C GLY A 322 -25.96 14.04 2.65
N LEU A 323 -24.66 13.87 2.93
CA LEU A 323 -24.17 13.09 4.07
C LEU A 323 -24.18 13.92 5.36
N THR A 324 -24.20 13.23 6.51
CA THR A 324 -24.22 13.86 7.83
C THR A 324 -22.84 14.42 8.18
N CYS A 325 -22.63 15.71 7.93
CA CYS A 325 -21.37 16.41 8.20
C CYS A 325 -21.44 17.27 9.47
N HIS A 326 -20.53 17.03 10.42
CA HIS A 326 -20.42 17.80 11.66
C HIS A 326 -19.01 18.31 11.89
N LYS A 327 -18.91 19.51 12.49
CA LYS A 327 -17.64 20.01 13.00
C LYS A 327 -17.16 19.11 14.14
N SER A 328 -15.99 18.50 13.99
CA SER A 328 -15.43 17.56 14.96
C SER A 328 -13.92 17.42 14.80
N GLY A 329 -13.22 17.15 15.90
CA GLY A 329 -11.90 16.53 15.85
C GLY A 329 -11.97 15.05 15.45
N PHE A 330 -10.82 14.37 15.48
CA PHE A 330 -10.77 12.94 15.18
C PHE A 330 -11.58 12.13 16.21
N ARG A 331 -12.42 11.20 15.72
CA ARG A 331 -13.13 10.19 16.52
C ARG A 331 -13.17 8.87 15.74
N LYS A 332 -13.19 7.74 16.46
CA LYS A 332 -13.13 6.40 15.85
C LYS A 332 -14.45 5.93 15.24
N ASP A 333 -15.56 6.55 15.62
CA ASP A 333 -16.92 6.24 15.16
C ASP A 333 -17.32 6.98 13.87
N LEU A 334 -16.43 7.82 13.33
CA LEU A 334 -16.67 8.53 12.07
C LEU A 334 -16.68 7.53 10.90
N SER A 335 -17.39 7.86 9.82
CA SER A 335 -17.20 7.16 8.54
C SER A 335 -16.10 7.81 7.71
N VAL A 336 -16.02 9.14 7.73
CA VAL A 336 -14.98 9.91 7.06
C VAL A 336 -14.45 10.98 8.01
N PHE A 337 -13.13 11.10 8.10
CA PHE A 337 -12.46 12.19 8.81
C PHE A 337 -11.83 13.16 7.82
N VAL A 338 -12.17 14.45 7.95
CA VAL A 338 -11.66 15.53 7.11
C VAL A 338 -10.74 16.43 7.95
N CYS A 339 -9.46 16.48 7.58
CA CYS A 339 -8.46 17.16 8.39
C CYS A 339 -7.38 17.91 7.62
N SER A 340 -6.66 18.76 8.37
CA SER A 340 -5.47 19.43 7.84
C SER A 340 -4.26 18.50 7.86
N ALA A 341 -3.29 18.76 6.98
CA ALA A 341 -1.99 18.10 6.97
C ALA A 341 -0.97 18.70 7.98
N TYR A 342 -1.38 19.63 8.84
CA TYR A 342 -0.47 20.40 9.70
C TYR A 342 -0.32 19.85 11.11
N SER A 343 -1.21 18.96 11.54
CA SER A 343 -1.06 18.23 12.81
C SER A 343 -0.72 16.77 12.54
N GLY A 344 0.18 16.26 13.38
CA GLY A 344 0.53 14.84 13.44
C GLY A 344 -0.05 14.16 14.67
N ASP A 345 -0.92 14.86 15.40
CA ASP A 345 -1.64 14.32 16.54
C ASP A 345 -2.52 13.17 16.04
N HIS A 346 -2.61 12.10 16.83
CA HIS A 346 -3.37 10.90 16.48
C HIS A 346 -2.95 10.20 15.18
N ALA A 347 -1.74 10.44 14.64
CA ALA A 347 -1.34 9.88 13.35
C ALA A 347 -1.50 8.35 13.28
N GLN A 348 -1.16 7.63 14.35
CA GLN A 348 -1.31 6.19 14.41
C GLN A 348 -2.79 5.76 14.52
N GLU A 349 -3.62 6.50 15.26
CA GLU A 349 -5.05 6.24 15.36
C GLU A 349 -5.77 6.54 14.04
N ILE A 350 -5.36 7.57 13.29
CA ILE A 350 -5.88 7.88 11.95
C ILE A 350 -5.47 6.79 10.97
N GLN A 351 -4.22 6.32 11.01
CA GLN A 351 -3.77 5.19 10.19
C GLN A 351 -4.59 3.93 10.48
N ASN A 352 -4.79 3.61 11.76
CA ASN A 352 -5.61 2.47 12.15
C ASN A 352 -7.06 2.63 11.71
N PHE A 353 -7.62 3.83 11.86
CA PHE A 353 -8.98 4.16 11.42
C PHE A 353 -9.16 3.90 9.92
N VAL A 354 -8.24 4.36 9.07
CA VAL A 354 -8.29 4.08 7.63
C VAL A 354 -8.07 2.59 7.38
N ALA A 355 -7.07 1.97 8.01
CA ALA A 355 -6.80 0.54 7.82
C ALA A 355 -8.02 -0.35 8.15
N GLU A 356 -8.84 0.06 9.12
CA GLU A 356 -10.05 -0.64 9.58
C GLU A 356 -11.33 -0.27 8.82
N GLY A 357 -11.24 0.55 7.76
CA GLY A 357 -12.38 0.86 6.87
C GLY A 357 -12.80 2.33 6.82
N GLY A 358 -12.17 3.20 7.60
CA GLY A 358 -12.48 4.63 7.60
C GLY A 358 -12.02 5.35 6.34
N GLY A 359 -12.74 6.42 5.97
CA GLY A 359 -12.33 7.34 4.91
C GLY A 359 -11.51 8.53 5.44
N LEU A 360 -10.41 8.88 4.79
CA LEU A 360 -9.61 10.07 5.13
C LEU A 360 -9.59 11.08 3.98
N LEU A 361 -10.04 12.30 4.24
CA LEU A 361 -9.79 13.44 3.37
C LEU A 361 -8.82 14.40 4.06
N ILE A 362 -7.60 14.50 3.57
CA ILE A 362 -6.55 15.31 4.18
C ILE A 362 -6.11 16.43 3.23
N GLY A 363 -6.26 17.67 3.70
CA GLY A 363 -5.93 18.87 2.94
C GLY A 363 -4.73 19.59 3.54
N GLY A 364 -3.77 19.97 2.71
CA GLY A 364 -2.68 20.86 3.13
C GLY A 364 -1.49 20.84 2.19
N HIS A 365 -0.59 21.80 2.40
CA HIS A 365 0.59 21.99 1.55
C HIS A 365 1.89 21.92 2.37
N ALA A 366 2.90 21.25 1.83
CA ALA A 366 4.21 21.08 2.47
C ALA A 366 5.27 22.09 2.00
N TRP A 367 5.04 22.81 0.89
CA TRP A 367 6.02 23.75 0.33
C TRP A 367 6.38 24.88 1.30
N TYR A 368 5.41 25.47 1.98
CA TYR A 368 5.67 26.57 2.92
C TYR A 368 6.45 26.07 4.13
N TRP A 369 6.08 24.90 4.63
CA TRP A 369 6.81 24.22 5.71
C TRP A 369 8.27 23.95 5.29
N ALA A 370 8.49 23.44 4.06
CA ALA A 370 9.82 23.12 3.56
C ALA A 370 10.71 24.39 3.42
N GLN A 371 10.13 25.52 3.01
CA GLN A 371 10.84 26.80 2.94
C GLN A 371 11.21 27.35 4.32
N THR A 372 10.30 27.24 5.29
CA THR A 372 10.50 27.74 6.66
C THR A 372 11.32 26.79 7.54
N ASN A 373 11.52 25.55 7.11
CA ASN A 373 12.33 24.53 7.79
C ASN A 373 13.49 24.05 6.92
N SER A 374 14.29 25.00 6.42
CA SER A 374 15.45 24.71 5.58
C SER A 374 16.37 23.65 6.21
N GLY A 375 16.85 22.72 5.38
CA GLY A 375 17.67 21.58 5.81
C GLY A 375 16.90 20.40 6.42
N LYS A 376 15.61 20.53 6.75
CA LYS A 376 14.79 19.39 7.17
C LYS A 376 14.11 18.73 5.98
N ASN A 377 13.99 17.40 6.03
CA ASN A 377 13.25 16.64 5.03
C ASN A 377 11.73 16.70 5.28
N PRO A 378 10.89 17.25 4.37
CA PRO A 378 9.44 17.24 4.51
C PRO A 378 8.85 15.82 4.53
N LEU A 379 9.40 14.84 3.82
CA LEU A 379 8.87 13.47 3.84
C LEU A 379 8.99 12.81 5.23
N LYS A 380 9.93 13.26 6.06
CA LYS A 380 10.15 12.71 7.41
C LYS A 380 9.54 13.56 8.51
N HIS A 381 9.59 14.88 8.36
CA HIS A 381 9.32 15.79 9.47
C HIS A 381 8.03 16.61 9.31
N PHE A 382 7.46 16.71 8.11
CA PHE A 382 6.17 17.34 7.93
C PHE A 382 5.07 16.47 8.53
N ALA A 383 4.15 17.08 9.28
CA ALA A 383 3.17 16.37 10.09
C ALA A 383 2.26 15.45 9.26
N GLY A 384 1.68 15.95 8.17
CA GLY A 384 0.81 15.17 7.29
C GLY A 384 1.51 13.97 6.64
N ASN A 385 2.82 14.07 6.37
CA ASN A 385 3.57 12.94 5.81
C ASN A 385 3.77 11.80 6.82
N LYS A 386 3.70 12.07 8.13
CA LYS A 386 3.67 10.99 9.13
C LYS A 386 2.43 10.11 9.02
N ILE A 387 1.33 10.65 8.48
CA ILE A 387 0.08 9.92 8.21
C ILE A 387 0.16 9.29 6.81
N LEU A 388 0.44 10.12 5.80
CA LEU A 388 0.31 9.78 4.38
C LEU A 388 1.34 8.78 3.85
N ASN A 389 2.58 8.77 4.37
CA ASN A 389 3.63 7.90 3.83
C ASN A 389 3.24 6.42 3.90
N LYS A 390 2.60 5.99 4.99
CA LYS A 390 2.12 4.60 5.14
C LYS A 390 1.02 4.23 4.13
N MET A 391 0.33 5.24 3.60
CA MET A 391 -0.74 5.10 2.62
C MET A 391 -0.23 5.25 1.18
N GLY A 392 1.10 5.32 0.98
CA GLY A 392 1.69 5.42 -0.34
C GLY A 392 1.68 6.82 -0.95
N LEU A 393 1.49 7.87 -0.14
CA LEU A 393 1.39 9.26 -0.59
C LEU A 393 2.35 10.15 0.23
N SER A 394 2.98 11.13 -0.41
CA SER A 394 3.77 12.14 0.31
C SER A 394 3.59 13.54 -0.28
N LEU A 395 3.34 14.54 0.57
CA LEU A 395 3.34 15.94 0.19
C LEU A 395 4.78 16.43 0.03
N LEU A 396 5.09 16.97 -1.15
CA LEU A 396 6.41 17.49 -1.49
C LEU A 396 6.52 19.00 -1.23
N GLY A 397 7.77 19.45 -1.07
CA GLY A 397 8.09 20.88 -1.03
C GLY A 397 7.99 21.57 -2.39
N ALA A 398 7.84 20.82 -3.48
CA ALA A 398 7.66 21.34 -4.82
C ALA A 398 6.26 21.96 -4.97
N THR A 399 6.18 23.04 -5.74
CA THR A 399 4.98 23.88 -5.85
C THR A 399 4.28 23.68 -7.18
N ILE A 400 2.95 23.74 -7.17
CA ILE A 400 2.08 23.73 -8.34
C ILE A 400 1.34 25.07 -8.39
N PRO A 401 1.45 25.82 -9.50
CA PRO A 401 0.87 27.16 -9.61
C PRO A 401 -0.66 27.12 -9.64
N SER A 402 -1.28 28.28 -9.42
CA SER A 402 -2.69 28.47 -9.72
C SER A 402 -2.96 28.25 -11.22
N GLY A 403 -4.13 27.72 -11.55
CA GLY A 403 -4.50 27.44 -12.92
C GLY A 403 -5.72 26.55 -13.02
N LYS A 404 -6.15 26.33 -14.27
CA LYS A 404 -7.14 25.34 -14.64
C LYS A 404 -6.44 24.12 -15.21
N TYR A 405 -6.78 22.95 -14.69
CA TYR A 405 -6.20 21.68 -15.09
C TYR A 405 -7.31 20.73 -15.53
N GLN A 406 -7.14 20.08 -16.68
CA GLN A 406 -8.14 19.13 -17.17
C GLN A 406 -8.18 17.89 -16.28
N ALA A 407 -9.38 17.35 -16.06
CA ALA A 407 -9.51 16.04 -15.46
C ALA A 407 -8.92 14.98 -16.41
N PRO A 408 -8.20 13.96 -15.90
CA PRO A 408 -7.65 12.91 -16.74
C PRO A 408 -8.78 12.03 -17.31
N ASP A 409 -8.55 11.42 -18.47
CA ASP A 409 -9.40 10.31 -18.95
C ASP A 409 -9.18 9.10 -18.04
N PRO A 410 -10.21 8.58 -17.33
CA PRO A 410 -10.08 7.43 -16.45
C PRO A 410 -9.36 6.23 -17.08
N LYS A 411 -9.63 5.94 -18.36
CA LYS A 411 -9.08 4.78 -19.11
C LYS A 411 -7.59 4.88 -19.38
N GLN A 412 -7.10 6.12 -19.45
CA GLN A 412 -5.72 6.39 -19.81
C GLN A 412 -4.94 7.05 -18.67
N ALA A 413 -5.57 7.32 -17.53
CA ALA A 413 -4.99 8.16 -16.48
C ALA A 413 -3.60 7.68 -16.01
N ILE A 414 -3.36 6.37 -16.00
CA ILE A 414 -2.06 5.79 -15.60
C ILE A 414 -1.08 5.69 -16.78
N LYS A 415 -1.58 5.45 -18.00
CA LYS A 415 -0.75 5.26 -19.20
C LYS A 415 -0.28 6.59 -19.76
N ASP A 416 -1.18 7.57 -19.78
CA ASP A 416 -0.96 8.90 -20.35
C ASP A 416 -0.40 9.89 -19.31
N ASN A 417 -0.52 9.62 -18.01
CA ASN A 417 0.11 10.45 -16.98
C ASN A 417 1.27 9.75 -16.28
N TYR A 418 2.12 10.59 -15.68
CA TYR A 418 3.19 10.12 -14.82
C TYR A 418 2.63 9.35 -13.61
N HIS A 419 3.06 8.10 -13.45
CA HIS A 419 2.96 7.35 -12.21
C HIS A 419 4.33 6.81 -11.81
N PHE A 420 4.80 7.14 -10.60
CA PHE A 420 6.16 6.84 -10.12
C PHE A 420 6.52 5.36 -10.29
N ARG A 421 5.67 4.45 -9.79
CA ARG A 421 5.93 3.01 -9.84
C ARG A 421 5.90 2.44 -11.25
N HIS A 422 4.95 2.88 -12.07
CA HIS A 422 4.83 2.41 -13.44
C HIS A 422 6.10 2.76 -14.22
N LEU A 423 6.52 4.04 -14.16
CA LEU A 423 7.70 4.49 -14.87
C LEU A 423 9.00 3.90 -14.29
N LEU A 424 9.06 3.65 -12.97
CA LEU A 424 10.17 2.92 -12.36
C LEU A 424 10.29 1.50 -12.92
N THR A 425 9.17 0.76 -13.01
CA THR A 425 9.14 -0.60 -13.60
C THR A 425 9.52 -0.58 -15.08
N ARG A 426 8.98 0.37 -15.86
CA ARG A 426 9.33 0.54 -17.28
C ARG A 426 10.82 0.84 -17.46
N PHE A 427 11.38 1.72 -16.64
CA PHE A 427 12.82 2.02 -16.66
C PHE A 427 13.68 0.84 -16.20
N ALA A 428 13.25 0.09 -15.19
CA ALA A 428 13.91 -1.12 -14.73
C ALA A 428 13.95 -2.18 -15.84
N SER A 429 12.82 -2.39 -16.54
CA SER A 429 12.75 -3.31 -17.68
C SER A 429 13.65 -2.86 -18.83
N HIS A 430 13.65 -1.56 -19.16
CA HIS A 430 14.57 -1.01 -20.17
C HIS A 430 16.04 -1.32 -19.84
N VAL A 431 16.45 -1.17 -18.58
CA VAL A 431 17.82 -1.42 -18.14
C VAL A 431 18.16 -2.92 -18.03
N THR A 432 17.20 -3.74 -17.61
CA THR A 432 17.43 -5.17 -17.30
C THR A 432 17.17 -6.09 -18.47
N ALA A 433 16.07 -5.88 -19.19
CA ALA A 433 15.58 -6.73 -20.27
C ALA A 433 15.78 -6.10 -21.67
N GLY A 434 16.21 -4.83 -21.75
CA GLY A 434 16.46 -4.15 -23.03
C GLY A 434 15.18 -3.69 -23.74
N GLU A 435 14.04 -3.63 -23.04
CA GLU A 435 12.80 -3.10 -23.60
C GLU A 435 12.93 -1.61 -23.99
N ASN A 436 12.21 -1.19 -25.03
CA ASN A 436 12.22 0.20 -25.46
C ASN A 436 11.29 1.06 -24.59
N LEU A 437 11.73 2.27 -24.27
CA LEU A 437 10.88 3.31 -23.70
C LEU A 437 10.18 4.09 -24.83
N THR A 438 8.96 4.55 -24.57
CA THR A 438 8.29 5.53 -25.43
C THR A 438 8.93 6.91 -25.27
N LYS A 439 8.73 7.80 -26.23
CA LYS A 439 9.22 9.19 -26.14
C LYS A 439 8.72 9.90 -24.87
N GLN A 440 7.46 9.67 -24.51
CA GLN A 440 6.85 10.24 -23.32
C GLN A 440 7.49 9.70 -22.03
N GLU A 441 7.78 8.40 -21.98
CA GLU A 441 8.50 7.77 -20.86
C GLU A 441 9.91 8.36 -20.71
N GLU A 442 10.63 8.56 -21.83
CA GLU A 442 11.97 9.17 -21.85
C GLU A 442 11.97 10.62 -21.32
N GLU A 443 10.98 11.42 -21.72
CA GLU A 443 10.82 12.80 -21.26
C GLU A 443 10.56 12.88 -19.74
N CYS A 444 9.86 11.87 -19.20
CA CYS A 444 9.56 11.78 -17.77
C CYS A 444 10.73 11.30 -16.89
N LEU A 445 11.84 10.81 -17.46
CA LEU A 445 12.96 10.28 -16.67
C LEU A 445 13.60 11.32 -15.73
N LYS A 446 13.61 12.61 -16.11
CA LYS A 446 14.08 13.67 -15.20
C LYS A 446 13.23 13.76 -13.94
N LYS A 447 11.90 13.71 -14.10
CA LYS A 447 10.96 13.69 -12.99
C LYS A 447 11.11 12.42 -12.17
N LEU A 448 11.23 11.26 -12.81
CA LEU A 448 11.51 10.00 -12.11
C LEU A 448 12.78 10.09 -11.26
N GLY A 449 13.86 10.67 -11.77
CA GLY A 449 15.08 10.87 -10.98
C GLY A 449 14.86 11.73 -9.72
N ASN A 450 14.09 12.80 -9.83
CA ASN A 450 13.75 13.67 -8.69
C ASN A 450 12.85 12.96 -7.67
N ASP A 451 11.89 12.16 -8.16
CA ASP A 451 10.95 11.43 -7.32
C ASP A 451 11.63 10.25 -6.63
N CYS A 452 12.55 9.53 -7.32
CA CYS A 452 13.42 8.52 -6.69
C CYS A 452 14.32 9.15 -5.62
N SER A 453 14.93 10.32 -5.91
CA SER A 453 15.73 11.06 -4.93
C SER A 453 14.90 11.44 -3.70
N SER A 454 13.69 11.95 -3.92
CA SER A 454 12.76 12.31 -2.85
C SER A 454 12.35 11.08 -2.03
N TYR A 455 11.97 9.99 -2.71
CA TYR A 455 11.61 8.72 -2.10
C TYR A 455 12.73 8.19 -1.19
N LEU A 456 13.97 8.15 -1.67
CA LEU A 456 15.14 7.69 -0.89
C LEU A 456 15.42 8.56 0.34
N ARG A 457 15.07 9.85 0.32
CA ARG A 457 15.24 10.72 1.49
C ARG A 457 14.30 10.37 2.63
N MET A 458 13.20 9.64 2.38
CA MET A 458 12.28 9.16 3.41
C MET A 458 13.00 8.28 4.44
N LYS A 459 14.02 7.49 4.02
CA LYS A 459 14.82 6.61 4.89
C LYS A 459 13.98 5.64 5.73
N ALA A 460 12.91 5.10 5.15
CA ALA A 460 12.00 4.13 5.78
C ALA A 460 12.57 2.71 5.73
N HIS A 461 13.77 2.49 6.28
CA HIS A 461 14.48 1.20 6.21
C HIS A 461 13.77 0.06 6.95
N ASP A 462 12.84 0.40 7.83
CA ASP A 462 11.93 -0.51 8.51
C ASP A 462 10.79 -1.01 7.62
N SER A 463 10.53 -0.38 6.46
CA SER A 463 9.51 -0.79 5.50
C SER A 463 10.08 -1.72 4.43
N CYS A 464 9.54 -2.94 4.31
CA CYS A 464 9.99 -3.89 3.28
C CYS A 464 9.79 -3.31 1.87
N PHE A 465 8.67 -2.62 1.66
CA PHE A 465 8.34 -1.89 0.45
C PHE A 465 9.38 -0.84 0.05
N TYR A 466 9.87 -0.08 1.03
CA TYR A 466 10.96 0.87 0.83
C TYR A 466 12.23 0.15 0.40
N THR A 467 12.60 -0.92 1.11
CA THR A 467 13.82 -1.68 0.80
C THR A 467 13.79 -2.36 -0.58
N GLN A 468 12.63 -2.79 -1.07
CA GLN A 468 12.48 -3.34 -2.42
C GLN A 468 12.76 -2.30 -3.51
N VAL A 469 12.25 -1.07 -3.34
CA VAL A 469 12.55 0.03 -4.26
C VAL A 469 14.03 0.41 -4.20
N VAL A 470 14.64 0.45 -3.01
CA VAL A 470 16.09 0.66 -2.86
C VAL A 470 16.88 -0.42 -3.59
N SER A 471 16.49 -1.68 -3.48
CA SER A 471 17.14 -2.80 -4.19
C SER A 471 17.03 -2.61 -5.71
N THR A 472 15.83 -2.32 -6.20
CA THR A 472 15.57 -2.07 -7.62
C THR A 472 16.45 -0.93 -8.16
N LEU A 473 16.50 0.21 -7.45
CA LEU A 473 17.33 1.35 -7.85
C LEU A 473 18.84 1.01 -7.80
N THR A 474 19.26 0.21 -6.81
CA THR A 474 20.64 -0.26 -6.70
C THR A 474 21.02 -1.15 -7.89
N ASP A 475 20.15 -2.07 -8.29
CA ASP A 475 20.39 -2.96 -9.42
C ASP A 475 20.41 -2.20 -10.76
N ILE A 476 19.52 -1.22 -10.92
CA ILE A 476 19.52 -0.29 -12.06
C ILE A 476 20.87 0.42 -12.18
N LEU A 477 21.41 0.94 -11.08
CA LEU A 477 22.70 1.64 -11.05
C LEU A 477 23.86 0.68 -11.35
N LYS A 478 23.86 -0.52 -10.76
CA LYS A 478 24.89 -1.55 -11.02
C LYS A 478 24.93 -1.95 -12.49
N LYS A 479 23.77 -2.09 -13.13
CA LYS A 479 23.67 -2.44 -14.56
C LYS A 479 23.98 -1.27 -15.49
N SER A 480 23.51 -0.07 -15.16
CA SER A 480 23.67 1.11 -16.03
C SER A 480 25.05 1.76 -15.94
N GLY A 481 25.73 1.61 -14.80
CA GLY A 481 26.90 2.41 -14.44
C GLY A 481 26.54 3.87 -14.14
N MET A 482 27.55 4.63 -13.71
CA MET A 482 27.41 6.07 -13.45
C MET A 482 27.86 6.91 -14.66
N PRO A 483 27.04 7.86 -15.14
CA PRO A 483 27.43 8.77 -16.21
C PRO A 483 28.68 9.59 -15.84
N GLN A 484 29.58 9.78 -16.80
CA GLN A 484 30.74 10.65 -16.63
C GLN A 484 30.35 12.10 -16.90
N VAL A 485 30.65 13.00 -15.96
CA VAL A 485 30.26 14.42 -16.04
C VAL A 485 31.49 15.30 -15.85
N SER A 486 31.63 16.31 -16.72
CA SER A 486 32.65 17.36 -16.60
C SER A 486 32.17 18.62 -17.29
N GLU A 487 32.91 19.73 -17.18
CA GLU A 487 32.62 20.95 -17.96
C GLU A 487 32.56 20.68 -19.48
N LYS A 488 33.37 19.73 -19.96
CA LYS A 488 33.41 19.32 -21.37
C LYS A 488 32.35 18.29 -21.74
N CYS A 489 31.71 17.65 -20.74
CA CYS A 489 30.67 16.63 -20.92
C CYS A 489 29.48 16.92 -19.98
N PRO A 490 28.67 17.96 -20.29
CA PRO A 490 27.52 18.32 -19.47
C PRO A 490 26.38 17.30 -19.60
N VAL A 491 25.55 17.19 -18.58
CA VAL A 491 24.41 16.25 -18.52
C VAL A 491 23.30 16.70 -19.48
N LYS A 492 23.20 16.04 -20.63
CA LYS A 492 22.19 16.36 -21.67
C LYS A 492 20.98 15.43 -21.66
N ARG A 493 21.19 14.12 -21.43
CA ARG A 493 20.13 13.11 -21.58
C ARG A 493 19.32 12.95 -20.29
N PRO A 494 17.98 12.81 -20.37
CA PRO A 494 17.13 12.53 -19.20
C PRO A 494 17.58 11.33 -18.36
N LYS A 495 18.06 10.26 -19.02
CA LYS A 495 18.65 9.08 -18.36
C LYS A 495 19.85 9.44 -17.48
N ASP A 496 20.77 10.27 -17.97
CA ASP A 496 21.97 10.65 -17.22
C ASP A 496 21.60 11.47 -15.98
N HIS A 497 20.62 12.38 -16.11
CA HIS A 497 20.04 13.13 -14.98
C HIS A 497 19.47 12.19 -13.91
N LEU A 498 18.69 11.19 -14.33
CA LEU A 498 18.12 10.19 -13.42
C LEU A 498 19.23 9.45 -12.66
N LEU A 499 20.20 8.86 -13.39
CA LEU A 499 21.25 8.04 -12.79
C LEU A 499 22.11 8.82 -11.80
N LEU A 500 22.44 10.09 -12.09
CA LEU A 500 23.22 10.94 -11.20
C LEU A 500 22.45 11.31 -9.92
N ASN A 501 21.16 11.67 -10.05
CA ASN A 501 20.30 12.00 -8.91
C ASN A 501 20.08 10.78 -8.01
N VAL A 502 19.79 9.63 -8.60
CA VAL A 502 19.54 8.38 -7.87
C VAL A 502 20.82 7.85 -7.24
N GLY A 503 21.93 7.79 -8.00
CA GLY A 503 23.22 7.30 -7.51
C GLY A 503 23.71 8.04 -6.28
N THR A 504 23.56 9.36 -6.27
CA THR A 504 23.95 10.20 -5.13
C THR A 504 23.15 9.87 -3.87
N GLU A 505 21.83 9.65 -3.99
CA GLU A 505 20.99 9.35 -2.82
C GLU A 505 21.08 7.89 -2.39
N VAL A 506 21.22 6.93 -3.32
CA VAL A 506 21.46 5.51 -3.00
C VAL A 506 22.76 5.37 -2.19
N TYR A 507 23.84 6.07 -2.60
CA TYR A 507 25.10 6.08 -1.85
C TYR A 507 24.95 6.60 -0.41
N LYS A 508 24.06 7.57 -0.16
CA LYS A 508 23.76 8.08 1.19
C LYS A 508 22.80 7.20 2.00
N THR A 509 22.12 6.28 1.32
CA THR A 509 21.04 5.45 1.87
C THR A 509 21.57 4.06 2.23
N LEU A 510 22.52 3.54 1.47
CA LEU A 510 23.23 2.31 1.80
C LEU A 510 24.27 2.61 2.90
N PRO A 511 24.35 1.78 3.95
CA PRO A 511 25.29 1.95 5.06
C PRO A 511 26.76 1.75 4.69
#